data_AF-A0A1H2LPC2-F1
#
_entry.id   AF-A0A1H2LPC2-F1
#
_cell.length_a   1.000
_cell.length_b   1.000
_cell.length_c   1.000
_cell.angle_alpha   90.00
_cell.angle_beta   90.00
_cell.angle_gamma   90.00
#
_symmetry.space_group_name_H-M   'P 1'
#
loop_
_entity.id
_entity.type
_entity.pdbx_description
1 polymer ?
#
loop_
_entity_poly.entity_id
_entity_poly.type
_entity_poly.pdbx_seq_one_letter_code
_entity_poly.pdbx_strand_id
1 'polypeptide(L)'
;MTRSNISDEAPGEVRKRGLKRMSEVYGWEMSDGPGDFFAHTADQVFGNVWAREGLSDRDRRLILLGALAASNNIDVAEIQAGAALGNGELTPEQLEEISLFLCYYIGWPQGTKMHFMFGEVIEKHRKQK
;
A
#
# COMPACT_ATOMS: atom_id res chain seq x y z
N MET A 1 -3.43 29.11 2.72
CA MET A 1 -3.45 27.92 3.59
C MET A 1 -2.01 27.53 3.85
N THR A 2 -1.54 27.75 5.08
CA THR A 2 -0.16 27.48 5.49
C THR A 2 0.02 25.97 5.56
N ARG A 3 0.83 25.39 4.67
CA ARG A 3 1.24 23.98 4.81
C ARG A 3 2.04 23.89 6.11
N SER A 4 1.49 23.20 7.11
CA SER A 4 2.29 22.80 8.27
C SER A 4 3.41 21.91 7.75
N ASN A 5 4.67 22.33 7.93
CA ASN A 5 5.82 21.57 7.48
C ASN A 5 6.06 20.45 8.49
N ILE A 6 5.76 19.22 8.07
CA ILE A 6 5.98 17.98 8.85
C ILE A 6 7.46 17.81 9.28
N SER A 7 8.39 18.60 8.70
CA SER A 7 9.83 18.55 8.96
C SER A 7 10.29 19.00 10.35
N ASP A 8 9.43 19.66 11.14
CA ASP A 8 9.85 20.32 12.38
C ASP A 8 9.44 19.54 13.66
N GLU A 9 8.85 18.36 13.50
CA GLU A 9 8.41 17.53 14.64
C GLU A 9 9.54 16.73 15.29
N ALA A 10 9.43 16.49 16.60
CA ALA A 10 10.37 15.67 17.34
C ALA A 10 10.35 14.21 16.85
N PRO A 11 11.50 13.51 16.78
CA PRO A 11 11.59 12.15 16.23
C PRO A 11 10.62 11.13 16.86
N GLY A 12 10.34 11.25 18.17
CA GLY A 12 9.41 10.35 18.85
C GLY A 12 7.95 10.49 18.40
N GLU A 13 7.51 11.71 18.05
CA GLU A 13 6.16 11.95 17.54
C GLU A 13 5.99 11.42 16.12
N VAL A 14 7.04 11.55 15.28
CA VAL A 14 7.06 10.97 13.94
C VAL A 14 6.96 9.45 14.01
N ARG A 15 7.71 8.79 14.91
CA ARG A 15 7.62 7.33 15.13
C ARG A 15 6.21 6.89 15.52
N LYS A 16 5.61 7.58 16.49
CA LYS A 16 4.26 7.26 16.96
C LYS A 16 3.21 7.41 15.85
N ARG A 17 3.27 8.49 15.07
CA ARG A 17 2.40 8.67 13.90
C ARG A 17 2.66 7.59 12.86
N GLY A 18 3.92 7.28 12.61
CA GLY A 18 4.36 6.25 11.68
C GLY A 18 3.77 4.88 11.97
N LEU A 19 3.89 4.41 13.22
CA LEU A 19 3.32 3.13 13.65
C LEU A 19 1.79 3.10 13.53
N LYS A 20 1.12 4.18 13.93
CA LYS A 20 -0.33 4.32 13.76
C LYS A 20 -0.72 4.22 12.28
N ARG A 21 -0.07 4.99 11.43
CA ARG A 21 -0.37 5.05 10.00
C ARG A 21 -0.04 3.74 9.29
N MET A 22 1.06 3.08 9.67
CA MET A 22 1.43 1.76 9.17
C MET A 22 0.35 0.73 9.49
N SER A 23 -0.18 0.74 10.72
CA SER A 23 -1.26 -0.16 11.14
C SER A 23 -2.54 0.09 10.33
N GLU A 24 -2.90 1.35 10.10
CA GLU A 24 -4.07 1.72 9.27
C GLU A 24 -3.89 1.27 7.81
N VAL A 25 -2.71 1.45 7.22
CA VAL A 25 -2.45 1.11 5.82
C VAL A 25 -2.43 -0.40 5.57
N TYR A 26 -1.94 -1.17 6.53
CA TYR A 26 -1.87 -2.62 6.42
C TYR A 26 -3.12 -3.35 6.94
N GLY A 27 -3.87 -2.74 7.86
CA GLY A 27 -5.09 -3.32 8.42
C GLY A 27 -4.83 -4.28 9.59
N TRP A 28 -3.66 -4.25 10.21
CA TRP A 28 -3.35 -4.97 11.46
C TRP A 28 -2.45 -4.15 12.37
N GLU A 29 -2.47 -4.44 13.67
CA GLU A 29 -1.69 -3.71 14.67
C GLU A 29 -0.19 -3.96 14.48
N MET A 30 0.59 -2.88 14.37
CA MET A 30 2.04 -2.93 14.24
C MET A 30 2.73 -2.62 15.57
N SER A 31 3.63 -3.50 15.99
CA SER A 31 4.58 -3.24 17.08
C SER A 31 5.79 -2.45 16.59
N ASP A 32 6.40 -1.69 17.49
CA ASP A 32 7.66 -1.02 17.21
C ASP A 32 8.80 -2.03 17.07
N GLY A 33 9.75 -1.74 16.19
CA GLY A 33 10.84 -2.63 15.80
C GLY A 33 12.20 -1.94 15.87
N PRO A 34 13.28 -2.70 16.13
CA PRO A 34 14.63 -2.16 16.17
C PRO A 34 15.21 -1.92 14.76
N GLY A 35 16.21 -1.04 14.68
CA GLY A 35 17.09 -0.88 13.53
C GLY A 35 16.62 0.12 12.47
N ASP A 36 17.56 0.54 11.63
CA ASP A 36 17.38 1.66 10.71
C ASP A 36 16.32 1.39 9.63
N PHE A 37 16.23 0.15 9.13
CA PHE A 37 15.22 -0.21 8.11
C PHE A 37 13.79 -0.09 8.64
N PHE A 38 13.56 -0.53 9.88
CA PHE A 38 12.26 -0.36 10.52
C PHE A 38 12.00 1.12 10.78
N ALA A 39 12.98 1.86 11.29
CA ALA A 39 12.87 3.30 11.51
C ALA A 39 12.52 4.07 10.24
N HIS A 40 13.19 3.82 9.13
CA HIS A 40 12.86 4.47 7.85
C HIS A 40 11.46 4.08 7.34
N THR A 41 11.05 2.84 7.55
CA THR A 41 9.70 2.39 7.17
C THR A 41 8.64 3.10 8.02
N ALA A 42 8.73 3.01 9.34
CA ALA A 42 7.78 3.64 10.25
C ALA A 42 7.80 5.17 10.10
N ASP A 43 8.96 5.79 10.18
CA ASP A 43 9.08 7.25 10.32
C ASP A 43 8.92 7.96 8.96
N GLN A 44 9.59 7.47 7.92
CA GLN A 44 9.57 8.13 6.61
C GLN A 44 8.40 7.66 5.76
N VAL A 45 8.24 6.34 5.55
CA VAL A 45 7.18 5.86 4.66
C VAL A 45 5.81 6.14 5.28
N PHE A 46 5.58 5.73 6.52
CA PHE A 46 4.27 5.89 7.14
C PHE A 46 4.09 7.21 7.88
N GLY A 47 5.10 7.64 8.62
CA GLY A 47 5.07 8.88 9.40
C GLY A 47 5.07 10.13 8.52
N ASN A 48 5.64 10.06 7.31
CA ASN A 48 5.68 11.21 6.40
C ASN A 48 4.90 10.92 5.11
N VAL A 49 5.31 9.96 4.27
CA VAL A 49 4.77 9.82 2.90
C VAL A 49 3.27 9.48 2.88
N TRP A 50 2.84 8.47 3.64
CA TRP A 50 1.43 8.07 3.74
C TRP A 50 0.57 8.99 4.62
N ALA A 51 1.20 9.86 5.41
CA ALA A 51 0.52 10.87 6.23
C ALA A 51 0.27 12.19 5.49
N ARG A 52 0.83 12.38 4.29
CA ARG A 52 0.63 13.61 3.50
C ARG A 52 -0.82 13.78 3.09
N GLU A 53 -1.27 15.01 3.02
CA GLU A 53 -2.57 15.34 2.44
C GLU A 53 -2.52 15.39 0.90
N GLY A 54 -3.68 15.38 0.25
CA GLY A 54 -3.84 15.62 -1.20
C GLY A 54 -4.16 14.38 -2.04
N LEU A 55 -3.89 13.18 -1.54
CA LEU A 55 -4.38 11.92 -2.13
C LEU A 55 -5.10 11.11 -1.06
N SER A 56 -6.13 10.37 -1.46
CA SER A 56 -6.71 9.34 -0.60
C SER A 56 -5.81 8.10 -0.58
N ASP A 57 -6.05 7.19 0.36
CA ASP A 57 -5.31 5.92 0.42
C ASP A 57 -5.58 5.05 -0.79
N ARG A 58 -6.84 5.04 -1.24
CA ARG A 58 -7.23 4.41 -2.50
C ARG A 58 -6.38 4.94 -3.67
N ASP A 59 -6.22 6.26 -3.80
CA ASP A 59 -5.44 6.84 -4.90
C ASP A 59 -3.95 6.48 -4.79
N ARG A 60 -3.39 6.49 -3.58
CA ARG A 60 -2.02 6.02 -3.33
C ARG A 60 -1.86 4.55 -3.70
N ARG A 61 -2.84 3.72 -3.35
CA ARG A 61 -2.83 2.28 -3.62
C ARG A 61 -2.82 2.00 -5.12
N LEU A 62 -3.62 2.72 -5.90
CA LEU A 62 -3.62 2.61 -7.37
C LEU A 62 -2.24 2.93 -7.96
N ILE A 63 -1.61 4.03 -7.54
CA ILE A 63 -0.28 4.42 -8.02
C ILE A 63 0.76 3.38 -7.62
N LEU A 64 0.75 2.95 -6.36
CA LEU A 64 1.70 1.98 -5.82
C LEU A 64 1.58 0.62 -6.52
N LEU A 65 0.37 0.09 -6.69
CA LEU A 65 0.15 -1.18 -7.39
C LEU A 65 0.62 -1.11 -8.84
N GLY A 66 0.38 0.00 -9.54
CA GLY A 66 0.90 0.21 -10.89
C GLY A 66 2.43 0.22 -10.94
N ALA A 67 3.09 0.92 -10.00
CA ALA A 67 4.54 0.99 -9.92
C ALA A 67 5.19 -0.37 -9.56
N LEU A 68 4.58 -1.11 -8.64
CA LEU A 68 5.03 -2.46 -8.25
C LEU A 68 4.87 -3.45 -9.40
N ALA A 69 3.75 -3.39 -10.11
CA ALA A 69 3.52 -4.22 -11.29
C ALA A 69 4.57 -3.94 -12.38
N ALA A 70 4.79 -2.67 -12.74
CA ALA A 70 5.78 -2.27 -13.74
C ALA A 70 7.22 -2.66 -13.37
N SER A 71 7.52 -2.75 -12.08
CA SER A 71 8.83 -3.13 -11.55
C SER A 71 8.96 -4.63 -11.25
N ASN A 72 7.93 -5.44 -11.56
CA ASN A 72 7.86 -6.88 -11.27
C ASN A 72 8.06 -7.22 -9.77
N ASN A 73 7.61 -6.34 -8.86
CA ASN A 73 7.65 -6.52 -7.41
C ASN A 73 6.32 -7.14 -6.91
N ILE A 74 6.05 -8.37 -7.34
CA ILE A 74 4.76 -9.03 -7.14
C ILE A 74 4.50 -9.33 -5.66
N ASP A 75 5.51 -9.76 -4.91
CA ASP A 75 5.36 -10.12 -3.48
C ASP A 75 4.88 -8.93 -2.65
N VAL A 76 5.41 -7.74 -2.93
CA VAL A 76 4.97 -6.50 -2.26
C VAL A 76 3.57 -6.10 -2.73
N ALA A 77 3.25 -6.32 -4.00
CA ALA A 77 1.93 -6.01 -4.54
C ALA A 77 0.84 -6.91 -3.94
N GLU A 78 1.13 -8.18 -3.64
CA GLU A 78 0.22 -9.09 -2.93
C GLU A 78 -0.18 -8.53 -1.58
N ILE A 79 0.80 -8.08 -0.78
CA ILE A 79 0.56 -7.48 0.53
C ILE A 79 -0.32 -6.23 0.40
N GLN A 80 -0.02 -5.36 -0.57
CA GLN A 80 -0.77 -4.12 -0.78
C GLN A 80 -2.21 -4.39 -1.26
N ALA A 81 -2.42 -5.38 -2.13
CA ALA A 81 -3.74 -5.76 -2.61
C ALA A 81 -4.61 -6.35 -1.48
N GLY A 82 -4.02 -7.21 -0.65
CA GLY A 82 -4.70 -7.76 0.53
C GLY A 82 -5.16 -6.68 1.49
N ALA A 83 -4.26 -5.73 1.81
CA ALA A 83 -4.58 -4.60 2.66
C ALA A 83 -5.67 -3.69 2.05
N ALA A 84 -5.60 -3.42 0.73
CA ALA A 84 -6.58 -2.61 0.03
C ALA A 84 -8.00 -3.21 0.09
N LEU A 85 -8.13 -4.53 -0.06
CA LEU A 85 -9.41 -5.23 0.10
C LEU A 85 -9.88 -5.24 1.55
N GLY A 86 -8.97 -5.51 2.50
CA GLY A 86 -9.28 -5.53 3.94
C GLY A 86 -9.81 -4.19 4.45
N ASN A 87 -9.22 -3.09 3.97
CA ASN A 87 -9.62 -1.73 4.30
C ASN A 87 -10.82 -1.21 3.47
N GLY A 88 -11.28 -1.96 2.47
CA GLY A 88 -12.36 -1.53 1.58
C GLY A 88 -11.99 -0.38 0.63
N GLU A 89 -10.70 -0.16 0.38
CA GLU A 89 -10.20 0.85 -0.55
C GLU A 89 -10.43 0.45 -2.01
N LEU A 90 -10.37 -0.87 -2.27
CA LEU A 90 -10.63 -1.47 -3.57
C LEU A 90 -11.58 -2.66 -3.42
N THR A 91 -12.29 -2.99 -4.49
CA THR A 91 -13.09 -4.22 -4.59
C THR A 91 -12.35 -5.31 -5.38
N PRO A 92 -12.73 -6.59 -5.25
CA PRO A 92 -12.20 -7.67 -6.08
C PRO A 92 -12.27 -7.36 -7.58
N GLU A 93 -13.41 -6.84 -8.04
CA GLU A 93 -13.67 -6.53 -9.45
C GLU A 93 -12.77 -5.38 -9.94
N GLN A 94 -12.43 -4.44 -9.06
CA GLN A 94 -11.46 -3.38 -9.39
C GLN A 94 -10.04 -3.93 -9.54
N LEU A 95 -9.62 -4.91 -8.74
CA LEU A 95 -8.30 -5.55 -8.90
C LEU A 95 -8.23 -6.34 -10.22
N GLU A 96 -9.29 -7.06 -10.57
CA GLU A 96 -9.40 -7.75 -11.86
C GLU A 96 -9.25 -6.76 -13.03
N GLU A 97 -10.00 -5.65 -13.01
CA GLU A 97 -9.91 -4.59 -14.04
C GLU A 97 -8.52 -3.94 -14.10
N ILE A 98 -7.90 -3.67 -12.95
CA ILE A 98 -6.54 -3.11 -12.89
C ILE A 98 -5.54 -4.05 -13.60
N SER A 99 -5.61 -5.37 -13.33
CA SER A 99 -4.70 -6.32 -13.97
C SER A 99 -4.87 -6.38 -15.49
N LEU A 100 -6.12 -6.31 -15.97
CA LEU A 100 -6.42 -6.26 -17.40
C LEU A 100 -5.89 -4.98 -18.04
N PHE A 101 -6.12 -3.82 -17.41
CA PHE A 101 -5.59 -2.54 -17.87
C PHE A 101 -4.05 -2.56 -17.96
N LEU A 102 -3.39 -3.13 -16.96
CA LEU A 102 -1.93 -3.24 -16.92
C LEU A 102 -1.36 -4.06 -18.08
N CYS A 103 -2.06 -5.09 -18.59
CA CYS A 103 -1.63 -5.82 -19.78
C CYS A 103 -1.32 -4.90 -20.99
N TYR A 104 -2.03 -3.77 -21.12
CA TYR A 104 -1.85 -2.82 -22.22
C TYR A 104 -0.64 -1.88 -22.03
N TYR A 105 -0.25 -1.58 -20.79
CA TYR A 105 0.76 -0.56 -20.50
C TYR A 105 2.10 -1.13 -20.04
N ILE A 106 2.10 -2.29 -19.40
CA ILE A 106 3.32 -2.98 -18.94
C ILE A 106 3.51 -4.34 -19.62
N GLY A 107 2.65 -4.66 -20.60
CA GLY A 107 2.70 -5.86 -21.41
C GLY A 107 1.99 -7.06 -20.78
N TRP A 108 1.48 -7.93 -21.66
CA TRP A 108 0.76 -9.15 -21.28
C TRP A 108 1.47 -10.02 -20.24
N PRO A 109 2.79 -10.30 -20.32
CA PRO A 109 3.44 -11.17 -19.35
C PRO A 109 3.43 -10.62 -17.92
N GLN A 110 3.48 -9.29 -17.73
CA GLN A 110 3.43 -8.69 -16.40
C GLN A 110 1.99 -8.54 -15.91
N GLY A 111 1.08 -8.09 -16.78
CA GLY A 111 -0.33 -7.95 -16.43
C GLY A 111 -1.00 -9.28 -16.05
N THR A 112 -0.70 -10.38 -16.76
CA THR A 112 -1.26 -11.70 -16.41
C THR A 112 -0.69 -12.27 -15.11
N LYS A 113 0.59 -12.01 -14.78
CA LYS A 113 1.13 -12.35 -13.45
C LYS A 113 0.38 -11.62 -12.33
N MET A 114 0.10 -10.34 -12.53
CA MET A 114 -0.71 -9.56 -11.58
C MET A 114 -2.13 -10.11 -11.48
N HIS A 115 -2.74 -10.49 -12.60
CA HIS A 115 -4.08 -11.09 -12.62
C HIS A 115 -4.17 -12.35 -11.76
N PHE A 116 -3.25 -13.30 -11.95
CA PHE A 116 -3.25 -14.54 -11.16
C PHE A 116 -3.01 -14.27 -9.67
N MET A 117 -2.04 -13.41 -9.33
CA MET A 117 -1.79 -13.05 -7.94
C MET A 117 -3.01 -12.36 -7.30
N PHE A 118 -3.66 -11.42 -7.98
CA PHE A 118 -4.88 -10.80 -7.47
C PHE A 118 -6.01 -11.82 -7.29
N GLY A 119 -6.14 -12.80 -8.19
CA GLY A 119 -7.09 -13.90 -8.05
C GLY A 119 -6.89 -14.67 -6.74
N GLU A 120 -5.65 -15.03 -6.40
CA GLU A 120 -5.34 -15.70 -5.13
C GLU A 120 -5.69 -14.82 -3.91
N VAL A 121 -5.36 -13.53 -3.96
CA VAL A 121 -5.69 -12.57 -2.89
C VAL A 121 -7.20 -12.42 -2.73
N ILE A 122 -7.95 -12.34 -3.83
CA ILE A 122 -9.41 -12.25 -3.84
C ILE A 122 -10.04 -13.50 -3.23
N GLU A 123 -9.56 -14.69 -3.60
CA GLU A 123 -10.04 -15.95 -3.02
C GLU A 123 -9.79 -16.00 -1.50
N LYS A 124 -8.59 -15.62 -1.05
CA LYS A 124 -8.26 -15.53 0.38
C LYS A 124 -9.20 -14.56 1.08
N HIS A 125 -9.41 -13.37 0.52
CA HIS A 125 -10.30 -12.34 1.09
C HIS A 125 -11.76 -12.81 1.18
N ARG A 126 -12.28 -13.50 0.16
CA ARG A 126 -13.66 -14.03 0.17
C ARG A 126 -13.87 -15.13 1.21
N LYS A 127 -12.85 -15.94 1.52
CA LYS A 127 -12.90 -17.00 2.55
C LYS A 127 -12.85 -16.46 3.99
N GLN A 128 -12.37 -15.24 4.19
CA GLN A 128 -12.22 -14.60 5.50
C GLN A 128 -13.44 -13.76 5.90
N LYS A 129 -14.42 -13.61 5.00
CA LYS A 129 -15.73 -13.00 5.26
C LYS A 129 -16.75 -14.06 5.66
#